data_AF-A0A6P6GAC3-F1
#
_entry.id   AF-A0A6P6GAC3-F1
#
_cell.length_a   1.000
_cell.length_b   1.000
_cell.length_c   1.000
_cell.angle_alpha   90.00
_cell.angle_beta   90.00
_cell.angle_gamma   90.00
#
_symmetry.space_group_name_H-M   'P 1'
#
loop_
_entity.id
_entity.type
_entity.pdbx_description
1 polymer ?
#
loop_
_entity_poly.entity_id
_entity_poly.type
_entity_poly.pdbx_seq_one_letter_code
_entity_poly.pdbx_strand_id
1 'polypeptide(L)'
;MIGFGILEIFLSQIPNFSKLTGLSIVAAIMSFGYTFIGIGLSIFKIVKEHRRGRNSIMGVEIGAEFSASDKIWRMFAATGDIAFACTYAQILIDIQDTLKSSLEPESNVMKKASVLSASTMTTIVMMCGCLGYVAFGDNAPENLLTGFGDQDAMWVVDLANVFIVVHLVGAYQIFAQPVFRVVETWANKRWPKSGFINTDREISIGKIKMNMNLFKMSWRIGFVAVASVIAMALPFFSDMLALLGALEYWPLVVYFPVEMHIAQNKIAKGTKRWMALQLLSMTCLLISIACAAGALQGLNKGLHSFQPFKTKD
;
A
#
# COMPACT_ATOMS: atom_id res chain seq x y z
N MET A 1 -10.38 -13.46 4.40
CA MET A 1 -9.51 -13.67 3.21
C MET A 1 -10.23 -14.34 2.05
N ILE A 2 -10.78 -15.55 2.19
CA ILE A 2 -11.45 -16.25 1.08
C ILE A 2 -12.59 -15.42 0.46
N GLY A 3 -13.48 -14.85 1.28
CA GLY A 3 -14.57 -13.99 0.77
C GLY A 3 -14.08 -12.75 0.02
N PHE A 4 -13.01 -12.11 0.51
CA PHE A 4 -12.35 -11.00 -0.18
C PHE A 4 -11.79 -11.46 -1.53
N GLY A 5 -11.06 -12.57 -1.58
CA GLY A 5 -10.53 -13.15 -2.82
C GLY A 5 -11.62 -13.51 -3.84
N ILE A 6 -12.76 -14.05 -3.39
CA ILE A 6 -13.91 -14.32 -4.27
C ILE A 6 -14.46 -13.02 -4.86
N LEU A 7 -14.63 -11.98 -4.05
CA LEU A 7 -15.07 -10.67 -4.54
C LEU A 7 -14.07 -10.10 -5.56
N GLU A 8 -12.77 -10.19 -5.27
CA GLU A 8 -11.72 -9.73 -6.18
C GLU A 8 -11.67 -10.52 -7.48
N ILE A 9 -12.01 -11.81 -7.49
CA ILE A 9 -12.13 -12.58 -8.74
C ILE A 9 -13.17 -11.95 -9.67
N PHE A 10 -14.33 -11.56 -9.15
CA PHE A 10 -15.39 -10.92 -9.94
C PHE A 10 -14.99 -9.51 -10.39
N LEU A 11 -14.48 -8.69 -9.47
CA LEU A 11 -14.08 -7.32 -9.79
C LEU A 11 -12.88 -7.25 -10.74
N SER A 12 -11.96 -8.21 -10.66
CA SER A 12 -10.82 -8.31 -11.56
C SER A 12 -11.23 -8.60 -13.01
N GLN A 13 -12.49 -8.97 -13.29
CA GLN A 13 -12.96 -9.09 -14.68
C GLN A 13 -13.25 -7.72 -15.32
N ILE A 14 -13.20 -6.62 -14.56
CA ILE A 14 -13.34 -5.27 -15.11
C ILE A 14 -12.14 -4.99 -16.05
N PRO A 15 -12.37 -4.50 -17.28
CA PRO A 15 -11.33 -4.50 -18.31
C PRO A 15 -10.13 -3.59 -18.00
N ASN A 16 -10.40 -2.34 -17.61
CA ASN A 16 -9.40 -1.26 -17.63
C ASN A 16 -9.57 -0.28 -16.45
N PHE A 17 -8.48 0.39 -16.08
CA PHE A 17 -8.37 1.38 -15.00
C PHE A 17 -9.37 2.56 -15.12
N SER A 18 -9.63 3.05 -16.34
CA SER A 18 -10.59 4.15 -16.57
C SER A 18 -12.04 3.81 -16.19
N LYS A 19 -12.40 2.51 -16.23
CA LYS A 19 -13.70 2.01 -15.79
C LYS A 19 -13.78 1.80 -14.28
N LEU A 20 -12.65 1.89 -13.57
CA LEU A 20 -12.59 1.80 -12.10
C LEU A 20 -12.78 3.15 -11.43
N THR A 21 -12.95 4.26 -12.15
CA THR A 21 -13.12 5.60 -11.57
C THR A 21 -14.17 5.63 -10.45
N GLY A 22 -15.33 4.98 -10.66
CA GLY A 22 -16.38 4.90 -9.62
C GLY A 22 -15.92 4.13 -8.38
N LEU A 23 -15.27 2.98 -8.56
CA LEU A 23 -14.73 2.18 -7.47
C LEU A 23 -13.62 2.91 -6.72
N SER A 24 -12.75 3.64 -7.43
CA SER A 24 -11.67 4.44 -6.86
C SER A 24 -12.21 5.61 -6.03
N ILE A 25 -13.27 6.30 -6.47
CA ILE A 25 -13.93 7.35 -5.68
C ILE A 25 -14.50 6.78 -4.38
N VAL A 26 -15.21 5.64 -4.47
CA VAL A 26 -15.75 4.98 -3.26
C VAL A 26 -14.62 4.59 -2.32
N ALA A 27 -13.56 3.96 -2.83
CA ALA A 27 -12.40 3.56 -2.04
C ALA A 27 -11.72 4.76 -1.35
N ALA A 28 -11.58 5.89 -2.05
CA ALA A 28 -11.04 7.12 -1.49
C ALA A 28 -11.91 7.67 -0.35
N ILE A 29 -13.25 7.74 -0.55
CA ILE A 29 -14.19 8.18 0.50
C ILE A 29 -14.08 7.30 1.73
N MET A 30 -14.06 5.97 1.55
CA MET A 30 -13.90 5.02 2.65
C MET A 30 -12.55 5.19 3.35
N SER A 31 -11.49 5.50 2.59
CA SER A 31 -10.16 5.79 3.13
C SER A 31 -10.15 6.98 4.08
N PHE A 32 -10.72 8.10 3.67
CA PHE A 32 -10.92 9.24 4.56
C PHE A 32 -11.82 8.89 5.76
N GLY A 33 -12.88 8.11 5.52
CA GLY A 33 -13.84 7.68 6.53
C GLY A 33 -13.17 6.97 7.72
N TYR A 34 -12.48 5.85 7.49
CA TYR A 34 -11.89 5.11 8.61
C TYR A 34 -10.75 5.89 9.27
N THR A 35 -10.05 6.73 8.50
CA THR A 35 -8.93 7.51 9.03
C THR A 35 -9.42 8.62 9.96
N PHE A 36 -10.48 9.33 9.57
CA PHE A 36 -11.11 10.33 10.45
C PHE A 36 -11.77 9.70 11.68
N ILE A 37 -12.33 8.50 11.56
CA ILE A 37 -12.81 7.75 12.72
C ILE A 37 -11.65 7.45 13.68
N GLY A 38 -10.51 6.92 13.19
CA GLY A 38 -9.33 6.65 14.01
C GLY A 38 -8.77 7.89 14.72
N ILE A 39 -8.71 9.02 14.00
CA ILE A 39 -8.32 10.32 14.58
C ILE A 39 -9.33 10.75 15.66
N GLY A 40 -10.62 10.68 15.37
CA GLY A 40 -11.69 11.06 16.29
C GLY A 40 -11.69 10.23 17.57
N LEU A 41 -11.53 8.91 17.46
CA LEU A 41 -11.40 8.01 18.60
C LEU A 41 -10.14 8.30 19.43
N SER A 42 -9.02 8.63 18.77
CA SER A 42 -7.79 9.04 19.46
C SER A 42 -8.00 10.32 20.27
N ILE A 43 -8.61 11.35 19.68
CA ILE A 43 -8.94 12.61 20.37
C ILE A 43 -9.91 12.34 21.52
N PHE A 44 -10.95 11.55 21.30
CA PHE A 44 -11.94 11.20 22.30
C PHE A 44 -11.29 10.52 23.51
N LYS A 45 -10.39 9.55 23.28
CA LYS A 45 -9.64 8.88 24.34
C LYS A 45 -8.80 9.86 25.15
N ILE A 46 -8.04 10.73 24.47
CA ILE A 46 -7.19 11.75 25.11
C ILE A 46 -8.03 12.69 26.00
N VAL A 47 -9.18 13.15 25.51
CA VAL A 47 -10.02 14.14 26.22
C VAL A 47 -10.87 13.49 27.33
N LYS A 48 -11.56 12.39 27.04
CA LYS A 48 -12.48 11.74 27.99
C LYS A 48 -11.74 11.07 29.12
N GLU A 49 -10.70 10.30 28.82
CA GLU A 49 -10.02 9.50 29.85
C GLU A 49 -9.03 10.34 30.67
N HIS A 50 -8.69 11.58 30.24
CA HIS A 50 -7.54 12.36 30.76
C HIS A 50 -6.24 11.55 30.84
N ARG A 51 -6.21 10.39 30.18
CA ARG A 51 -5.12 9.44 30.16
C ARG A 51 -4.38 9.65 28.86
N ARG A 52 -3.18 10.21 28.97
CA ARG A 52 -2.16 10.04 27.93
C ARG A 52 -1.49 8.71 28.19
N GLY A 53 -1.25 7.93 27.15
CA GLY A 53 -0.36 6.78 27.27
C GLY A 53 1.01 7.25 27.78
N ARG A 54 1.74 6.37 28.49
CA ARG A 54 3.13 6.65 28.84
C ARG A 54 3.87 6.89 27.53
N ASN A 55 4.32 8.12 27.31
CA ASN A 55 4.95 8.51 26.06
C ASN A 55 6.32 9.10 26.35
N SER A 56 7.26 8.81 25.46
CA SER A 56 8.61 9.36 25.48
C SER A 56 9.02 9.70 24.06
N ILE A 57 9.85 10.74 23.91
CA ILE A 57 10.49 11.05 22.62
C ILE A 57 11.40 9.88 22.19
N MET A 58 11.96 9.15 23.16
CA MET A 58 12.79 7.98 22.91
C MET A 58 11.96 6.70 22.67
N GLY A 59 10.63 6.77 22.75
CA GLY A 59 9.75 5.59 22.69
C GLY A 59 9.95 4.64 23.87
N VAL A 60 9.57 3.37 23.64
CA VAL A 60 9.62 2.29 24.64
C VAL A 60 11.02 2.18 25.27
N GLU A 61 11.05 2.16 26.60
CA GLU A 61 12.29 1.99 27.38
C GLU A 61 12.88 0.58 27.20
N ILE A 62 14.21 0.50 27.18
CA ILE A 62 14.92 -0.78 27.11
C ILE A 62 14.79 -1.46 28.47
N GLY A 63 14.35 -2.71 28.46
CA GLY A 63 14.09 -3.50 29.67
C GLY A 63 14.39 -4.98 29.49
N ALA A 64 14.10 -5.78 30.51
CA ALA A 64 14.39 -7.22 30.50
C ALA A 64 13.71 -7.96 29.34
N GLU A 65 12.53 -7.50 28.90
CA GLU A 65 11.75 -8.10 27.81
C GLU A 65 11.89 -7.35 26.48
N PHE A 66 12.56 -6.19 26.46
CA PHE A 66 12.73 -5.36 25.26
C PHE A 66 14.16 -4.88 25.13
N SER A 67 14.95 -5.58 24.30
CA SER A 67 16.37 -5.30 24.16
C SER A 67 16.65 -4.09 23.27
N ALA A 68 17.86 -3.54 23.38
CA ALA A 68 18.35 -2.50 22.46
C ALA A 68 18.29 -2.96 20.99
N SER A 69 18.54 -4.25 20.73
CA SER A 69 18.49 -4.81 19.38
C SER A 69 17.07 -4.84 18.83
N ASP A 70 16.09 -5.22 19.64
CA ASP A 70 14.67 -5.23 19.23
C ASP A 70 14.18 -3.83 18.89
N LYS A 71 14.63 -2.83 19.66
CA LYS A 71 14.35 -1.43 19.39
C LYS A 71 14.89 -1.01 18.01
N ILE A 72 16.13 -1.36 17.68
CA ILE A 72 16.74 -1.05 16.38
C ILE A 72 15.98 -1.72 15.23
N TRP A 73 15.69 -3.01 15.35
CA TRP A 73 14.96 -3.73 14.30
C TRP A 73 13.56 -3.16 14.06
N ARG A 74 12.83 -2.80 15.13
CA ARG A 74 11.51 -2.16 15.00
C ARG A 74 11.60 -0.76 14.40
N MET A 75 12.64 0.02 14.71
CA MET A 75 12.85 1.34 14.07
C MET A 75 13.09 1.20 12.57
N PHE A 76 13.87 0.20 12.14
CA PHE A 76 14.09 -0.08 10.72
C PHE A 76 12.81 -0.55 10.02
N ALA A 77 12.05 -1.47 10.62
CA ALA A 77 10.77 -1.90 10.06
C ALA A 77 9.78 -0.73 9.94
N ALA A 78 9.63 0.09 10.99
CA ALA A 78 8.78 1.28 10.97
C ALA A 78 9.21 2.31 9.92
N THR A 79 10.53 2.45 9.68
CA THR A 79 11.04 3.31 8.59
C THR A 79 10.66 2.73 7.22
N GLY A 80 10.67 1.41 7.07
CA GLY A 80 10.15 0.71 5.90
C GLY A 80 8.66 0.96 5.68
N ASP A 81 7.85 0.92 6.73
CA ASP A 81 6.40 1.21 6.67
C ASP A 81 6.14 2.66 6.21
N ILE A 82 6.93 3.62 6.72
CA ILE A 82 6.87 5.02 6.25
C ILE A 82 7.28 5.12 4.77
N ALA A 83 8.33 4.40 4.36
CA ALA A 83 8.77 4.39 2.97
C ALA A 83 7.69 3.80 2.04
N PHE A 84 7.02 2.73 2.45
CA PHE A 84 5.89 2.15 1.73
C PHE A 84 4.75 3.14 1.60
N ALA A 85 4.37 3.81 2.69
CA ALA A 85 3.31 4.83 2.66
C ALA A 85 3.61 5.96 1.65
N CYS A 86 4.87 6.31 1.45
CA CYS A 86 5.26 7.36 0.49
C CYS A 86 5.30 6.88 -0.99
N THR A 87 4.97 5.62 -1.28
CA THR A 87 5.22 5.02 -2.60
C THR A 87 3.93 4.92 -3.44
N TYR A 88 3.72 5.89 -4.33
CA TYR A 88 2.70 5.80 -5.41
C TYR A 88 3.31 5.83 -6.82
N ALA A 89 4.64 5.87 -6.92
CA ALA A 89 5.38 5.98 -8.18
C ALA A 89 5.06 4.84 -9.16
N GLN A 90 4.70 3.65 -8.65
CA GLN A 90 4.36 2.47 -9.45
C GLN A 90 3.15 2.68 -10.36
N ILE A 91 2.11 3.33 -9.84
CA ILE A 91 0.85 3.57 -10.55
C ILE A 91 0.78 4.99 -11.11
N LEU A 92 1.80 5.81 -10.88
CA LEU A 92 1.81 7.20 -11.31
C LEU A 92 1.57 7.29 -12.81
N ILE A 93 2.34 6.57 -13.63
CA ILE A 93 2.24 6.63 -15.09
C ILE A 93 0.86 6.15 -15.57
N ASP A 94 0.30 5.08 -14.98
CA ASP A 94 -1.05 4.62 -15.32
C ASP A 94 -2.13 5.65 -14.96
N ILE A 95 -1.97 6.38 -13.84
CA ILE A 95 -2.85 7.50 -13.50
C ILE A 95 -2.70 8.64 -14.53
N GLN A 96 -1.47 8.96 -14.95
CA GLN A 96 -1.22 9.99 -15.97
C GLN A 96 -1.89 9.64 -17.30
N ASP A 97 -1.82 8.38 -17.73
CA ASP A 97 -2.44 7.84 -18.94
C ASP A 97 -3.99 7.93 -18.92
N THR A 98 -4.60 8.19 -17.76
CA THR A 98 -6.06 8.38 -17.63
C THR A 98 -6.52 9.83 -17.74
N LEU A 99 -5.60 10.80 -17.77
CA LEU A 99 -5.96 12.21 -17.88
C LEU A 99 -6.69 12.48 -19.20
N LYS A 100 -7.80 13.21 -19.12
CA LYS A 100 -8.47 13.69 -20.33
C LYS A 100 -7.57 14.69 -21.03
N SER A 101 -7.48 14.59 -22.36
CA SER A 101 -6.77 15.57 -23.17
C SER A 101 -7.30 16.97 -22.86
N SER A 102 -6.40 17.82 -22.37
CA SER A 102 -6.70 19.20 -21.98
C SER A 102 -5.71 20.14 -22.66
N LEU A 103 -5.98 21.45 -22.64
CA LEU A 103 -5.04 22.46 -23.12
C LEU A 103 -3.81 22.59 -22.20
N GLU A 104 -3.90 22.13 -20.95
CA GLU A 104 -2.76 22.11 -20.02
C GLU A 104 -1.90 20.86 -20.25
N PRO A 105 -0.55 20.98 -20.26
CA PRO A 105 0.33 19.82 -20.26
C PRO A 105 0.03 18.88 -19.08
N GLU A 106 -0.02 17.58 -19.35
CA GLU A 106 -0.30 16.53 -18.33
C GLU A 106 0.62 16.65 -17.12
N SER A 107 1.89 17.00 -17.32
CA SER A 107 2.87 17.22 -16.25
C SER A 107 2.44 18.29 -15.25
N ASN A 108 1.74 19.34 -15.69
CA ASN A 108 1.29 20.43 -14.82
C ASN A 108 0.10 20.00 -13.98
N VAL A 109 -0.87 19.33 -14.60
CA VAL A 109 -2.04 18.76 -13.91
C VAL A 109 -1.58 17.74 -12.86
N MET A 110 -0.66 16.85 -13.24
CA MET A 110 -0.13 15.83 -12.35
C MET A 110 0.73 16.37 -11.24
N LYS A 111 1.48 17.46 -11.47
CA LYS A 111 2.21 18.15 -10.41
C LYS A 111 1.25 18.72 -9.37
N LYS A 112 0.19 19.43 -9.79
CA LYS A 112 -0.84 19.96 -8.87
C LYS A 112 -1.49 18.83 -8.07
N ALA A 113 -1.91 17.75 -8.74
CA ALA A 113 -2.53 16.59 -8.11
C ALA A 113 -1.60 15.86 -7.13
N SER A 114 -0.32 15.69 -7.49
CA SER A 114 0.70 15.05 -6.65
C SER A 114 0.99 15.88 -5.40
N VAL A 115 1.14 17.20 -5.54
CA VAL A 115 1.37 18.09 -4.39
C VAL A 115 0.18 18.04 -3.42
N LEU A 116 -1.05 18.11 -3.95
CA LEU A 116 -2.25 18.04 -3.11
C LEU A 116 -2.34 16.70 -2.39
N SER A 117 -2.26 15.59 -3.12
CA SER A 117 -2.35 14.24 -2.54
C SER A 117 -1.25 13.96 -1.52
N ALA A 118 0.01 14.26 -1.82
CA ALA A 118 1.12 14.07 -0.89
C ALA A 118 0.97 14.92 0.39
N SER A 119 0.52 16.18 0.25
CA SER A 119 0.30 17.07 1.40
C SER A 119 -0.85 16.59 2.28
N THR A 120 -1.97 16.19 1.67
CA THR A 120 -3.13 15.64 2.39
C THR A 120 -2.76 14.34 3.10
N MET A 121 -2.10 13.41 2.40
CA MET A 121 -1.66 12.14 2.97
C MET A 121 -0.71 12.34 4.15
N THR A 122 0.33 13.16 3.98
CA THR A 122 1.29 13.46 5.04
C THR A 122 0.59 14.04 6.27
N THR A 123 -0.31 14.99 6.08
CA THR A 123 -1.04 15.62 7.19
C THR A 123 -1.87 14.58 7.96
N ILE A 124 -2.64 13.76 7.24
CA ILE A 124 -3.55 12.79 7.85
C ILE A 124 -2.78 11.66 8.54
N VAL A 125 -1.75 11.11 7.89
CA VAL A 125 -0.92 10.03 8.47
C VAL A 125 -0.17 10.55 9.69
N MET A 126 0.39 11.76 9.64
CA MET A 126 1.02 12.39 10.81
C MET A 126 0.01 12.61 11.93
N MET A 127 -1.21 13.06 11.64
CA MET A 127 -2.27 13.18 12.65
C MET A 127 -2.59 11.83 13.30
N CYS A 128 -2.74 10.77 12.51
CA CYS A 128 -2.99 9.42 13.03
C CYS A 128 -1.85 8.92 13.92
N GLY A 129 -0.61 9.03 13.44
CA GLY A 129 0.57 8.60 14.18
C GLY A 129 0.76 9.38 15.48
N CYS A 130 0.70 10.71 15.42
CA CYS A 130 0.87 11.56 16.60
C CYS A 130 -0.27 11.42 17.60
N LEU A 131 -1.53 11.51 17.18
CA LEU A 131 -2.67 11.42 18.10
C LEU A 131 -2.83 9.99 18.64
N GLY A 132 -2.60 8.97 17.81
CA GLY A 132 -2.58 7.58 18.26
C GLY A 132 -1.48 7.33 19.28
N TYR A 133 -0.27 7.83 19.04
CA TYR A 133 0.82 7.70 20.00
C TYR A 133 0.58 8.50 21.29
N VAL A 134 -0.04 9.68 21.23
CA VAL A 134 -0.43 10.41 22.46
C VAL A 134 -1.51 9.64 23.24
N ALA A 135 -2.45 9.02 22.54
CA ALA A 135 -3.55 8.27 23.14
C ALA A 135 -3.09 6.96 23.80
N PHE A 136 -2.14 6.24 23.20
CA PHE A 136 -1.71 4.90 23.65
C PHE A 136 -0.28 4.82 24.19
N GLY A 137 0.61 5.74 23.80
CA GLY A 137 1.99 5.79 24.23
C GLY A 137 2.79 4.58 23.80
N ASP A 138 3.61 4.05 24.72
CA ASP A 138 4.42 2.84 24.55
C ASP A 138 3.59 1.59 24.17
N ASN A 139 2.27 1.62 24.44
CA ASN A 139 1.33 0.54 24.13
C ASN A 139 0.55 0.79 22.82
N ALA A 140 1.00 1.71 21.96
CA ALA A 140 0.36 1.95 20.67
C ALA A 140 0.33 0.65 19.84
N PRO A 141 -0.87 0.19 19.43
CA PRO A 141 -0.98 -1.01 18.61
C PRO A 141 -0.56 -0.72 17.17
N GLU A 142 -0.10 -1.76 16.46
CA GLU A 142 0.23 -1.66 15.03
C GLU A 142 -0.98 -1.22 14.20
N ASN A 143 -2.15 -1.84 14.47
CA ASN A 143 -3.42 -1.37 13.94
C ASN A 143 -4.09 -0.48 14.99
N LEU A 144 -4.10 0.84 14.74
CA LEU A 144 -4.67 1.84 15.62
C LEU A 144 -6.09 1.50 16.12
N LEU A 145 -6.94 0.93 15.24
CA LEU A 145 -8.33 0.62 15.58
C LEU A 145 -8.47 -0.50 16.63
N THR A 146 -7.48 -1.40 16.72
CA THR A 146 -7.52 -2.51 17.69
C THR A 146 -7.38 -2.01 19.13
N GLY A 147 -6.76 -0.84 19.34
CA GLY A 147 -6.63 -0.22 20.66
C GLY A 147 -7.94 0.34 21.23
N PHE A 148 -9.00 0.42 20.42
CA PHE A 148 -10.30 0.96 20.84
C PHE A 148 -11.38 -0.11 21.07
N GLY A 149 -11.04 -1.40 20.94
CA GLY A 149 -12.01 -2.51 21.05
C GLY A 149 -12.74 -2.59 22.40
N ASP A 150 -12.09 -2.17 23.48
CA ASP A 150 -12.67 -2.20 24.84
C ASP A 150 -13.52 -0.95 25.19
N GLN A 151 -13.64 0.01 24.27
CA GLN A 151 -14.45 1.22 24.49
C GLN A 151 -15.93 0.96 24.17
N ASP A 152 -16.82 1.71 24.82
CA ASP A 152 -18.29 1.68 24.63
C ASP A 152 -18.78 1.88 23.17
N ALA A 153 -17.86 2.18 22.23
CA ALA A 153 -18.11 2.52 20.84
C ALA A 153 -17.71 1.40 19.84
N MET A 154 -17.88 0.13 20.20
CA MET A 154 -17.54 -1.01 19.32
C MET A 154 -18.14 -0.89 17.91
N TRP A 155 -19.37 -0.38 17.77
CA TRP A 155 -20.01 -0.18 16.47
C TRP A 155 -19.26 0.82 15.56
N VAL A 156 -18.59 1.83 16.14
CA VAL A 156 -17.80 2.82 15.39
C VAL A 156 -16.53 2.17 14.85
N VAL A 157 -15.91 1.30 15.66
CA VAL A 157 -14.75 0.51 15.25
C VAL A 157 -15.14 -0.48 14.15
N ASP A 158 -16.30 -1.14 14.29
CA ASP A 158 -16.83 -2.05 13.26
C ASP A 158 -17.11 -1.31 11.95
N LEU A 159 -17.72 -0.12 12.02
CA LEU A 159 -17.94 0.73 10.83
C LEU A 159 -16.61 1.12 10.15
N ALA A 160 -15.59 1.48 10.94
CA ALA A 160 -14.27 1.78 10.40
C ALA A 160 -13.63 0.54 9.74
N ASN A 161 -13.79 -0.64 10.31
CA ASN A 161 -13.34 -1.89 9.70
C ASN A 161 -14.08 -2.20 8.40
N VAL A 162 -15.39 -1.95 8.31
CA VAL A 162 -16.15 -2.05 7.04
C VAL A 162 -15.58 -1.10 5.99
N PHE A 163 -15.29 0.15 6.38
CA PHE A 163 -14.66 1.13 5.48
C PHE A 163 -13.27 0.66 5.01
N ILE A 164 -12.45 0.09 5.89
CA ILE A 164 -11.15 -0.50 5.51
C ILE A 164 -11.35 -1.59 4.46
N VAL A 165 -12.28 -2.53 4.68
CA VAL A 165 -12.56 -3.61 3.72
C VAL A 165 -12.94 -3.05 2.35
N VAL A 166 -13.87 -2.09 2.29
CA VAL A 166 -14.30 -1.48 1.02
C VAL A 166 -13.17 -0.69 0.35
N HIS A 167 -12.36 0.04 1.14
CA HIS A 167 -11.17 0.71 0.62
C HIS A 167 -10.17 -0.28 0.01
N LEU A 168 -9.87 -1.38 0.71
CA LEU A 168 -8.93 -2.41 0.25
C LEU A 168 -9.41 -3.09 -1.03
N VAL A 169 -10.72 -3.27 -1.20
CA VAL A 169 -11.29 -3.80 -2.46
C VAL A 169 -10.91 -2.90 -3.65
N GLY A 170 -11.12 -1.59 -3.51
CA GLY A 170 -10.75 -0.65 -4.57
C GLY A 170 -9.23 -0.53 -4.77
N ALA A 171 -8.46 -0.54 -3.67
CA ALA A 171 -7.01 -0.49 -3.73
C ALA A 171 -6.42 -1.70 -4.46
N TYR A 172 -6.90 -2.91 -4.16
CA TYR A 172 -6.47 -4.13 -4.87
C TYR A 172 -6.65 -3.99 -6.38
N GLN A 173 -7.83 -3.52 -6.83
CA GLN A 173 -8.10 -3.32 -8.25
C GLN A 173 -7.17 -2.27 -8.90
N ILE A 174 -6.85 -1.19 -8.20
CA ILE A 174 -5.90 -0.17 -8.69
C ILE A 174 -4.52 -0.79 -8.96
N PHE A 175 -4.01 -1.64 -8.06
CA PHE A 175 -2.68 -2.25 -8.20
C PHE A 175 -2.65 -3.48 -9.10
N ALA A 176 -3.72 -4.27 -9.16
CA ALA A 176 -3.75 -5.51 -9.95
C ALA A 176 -3.87 -5.24 -11.46
N GLN A 177 -4.55 -4.17 -11.86
CA GLN A 177 -4.83 -3.88 -13.28
C GLN A 177 -3.57 -3.63 -14.14
N PRO A 178 -2.57 -2.86 -13.69
CA PRO A 178 -1.30 -2.74 -14.43
C PRO A 178 -0.62 -4.10 -14.64
N VAL A 179 -0.62 -4.97 -13.63
CA VAL A 179 -0.06 -6.32 -13.72
C VAL A 179 -0.80 -7.14 -14.78
N PHE A 180 -2.14 -7.11 -14.76
CA PHE A 180 -2.96 -7.77 -15.78
C PHE A 180 -2.64 -7.24 -17.18
N ARG A 181 -2.58 -5.90 -17.35
CA ARG A 181 -2.26 -5.26 -18.63
C ARG A 181 -0.91 -5.71 -19.18
N VAL A 182 0.13 -5.78 -18.35
CA VAL A 182 1.47 -6.20 -18.76
C VAL A 182 1.48 -7.66 -19.23
N VAL A 183 0.94 -8.58 -18.42
CA VAL A 183 0.92 -10.02 -18.73
C VAL A 183 0.09 -10.29 -19.99
N GLU A 184 -1.08 -9.66 -20.10
CA GLU A 184 -1.97 -9.83 -21.25
C GLU A 184 -1.37 -9.27 -22.53
N THR A 185 -0.77 -8.08 -22.47
CA THR A 185 -0.11 -7.48 -23.65
C THR A 185 1.09 -8.33 -24.10
N TRP A 186 1.87 -8.85 -23.16
CA TRP A 186 2.98 -9.73 -23.46
C TRP A 186 2.48 -11.04 -24.11
N ALA A 187 1.46 -11.67 -23.54
CA ALA A 187 0.90 -12.92 -24.08
C ALA A 187 0.34 -12.73 -25.51
N ASN A 188 -0.39 -11.64 -25.75
CA ASN A 188 -0.92 -11.29 -27.08
C ASN A 188 0.21 -11.14 -28.11
N LYS A 189 1.31 -10.46 -27.76
CA LYS A 189 2.48 -10.28 -28.64
C LYS A 189 3.24 -11.60 -28.87
N ARG A 190 3.34 -12.45 -27.85
CA ARG A 190 4.12 -13.69 -27.90
C ARG A 190 3.41 -14.81 -28.67
N TRP A 191 2.08 -14.87 -28.61
CA TRP A 191 1.26 -15.89 -29.27
C TRP A 191 0.07 -15.29 -30.03
N PRO A 192 0.32 -14.49 -31.08
CA PRO A 192 -0.73 -13.77 -31.81
C PRO A 192 -1.71 -14.70 -32.56
N LYS A 193 -1.29 -15.93 -32.87
CA LYS A 193 -2.12 -16.93 -33.58
C LYS A 193 -2.97 -17.80 -32.65
N SER A 194 -2.83 -17.67 -31.33
CA SER A 194 -3.58 -18.49 -30.38
C SER A 194 -5.01 -17.99 -30.25
N GLY A 195 -5.97 -18.85 -30.60
CA GLY A 195 -7.39 -18.56 -30.42
C GLY A 195 -7.80 -18.43 -28.94
N PHE A 196 -7.10 -19.08 -28.01
CA PHE A 196 -7.39 -18.94 -26.57
C PHE A 196 -7.01 -17.55 -26.03
N ILE A 197 -5.94 -16.96 -26.57
CA ILE A 197 -5.36 -15.70 -26.08
C ILE A 197 -5.98 -14.50 -26.79
N ASN A 198 -6.25 -14.58 -28.10
CA ASN A 198 -6.66 -13.41 -28.89
C ASN A 198 -8.13 -13.43 -29.30
N THR A 199 -8.90 -14.47 -28.97
CA THR A 199 -10.34 -14.50 -29.29
C THR A 199 -11.15 -13.95 -28.14
N ASP A 200 -11.78 -12.80 -28.37
CA ASP A 200 -12.82 -12.30 -27.50
C ASP A 200 -14.14 -13.01 -27.85
N ARG A 201 -14.75 -13.66 -26.86
CA ARG A 201 -16.06 -14.32 -26.99
C ARG A 201 -17.11 -13.43 -26.35
N GLU A 202 -18.13 -13.06 -27.10
CA GLU A 202 -19.27 -12.33 -26.56
C GLU A 202 -20.12 -13.32 -25.75
N ILE A 203 -20.18 -13.12 -24.44
CA ILE A 203 -21.05 -13.88 -23.54
C ILE A 203 -22.15 -12.92 -23.09
N SER A 204 -23.40 -13.30 -23.36
CA SER A 204 -24.58 -12.57 -22.90
C SER A 204 -25.08 -13.21 -21.61
N ILE A 205 -24.91 -12.52 -20.48
CA ILE A 205 -25.53 -12.90 -19.21
C ILE A 205 -26.75 -11.98 -19.02
N GLY A 206 -27.94 -12.48 -19.38
CA GLY A 206 -29.17 -11.70 -19.35
C GLY A 206 -29.11 -10.49 -20.30
N LYS A 207 -29.30 -9.28 -19.77
CA LYS A 207 -29.24 -8.01 -20.54
C LYS A 207 -27.81 -7.47 -20.72
N ILE A 208 -26.81 -8.07 -20.09
CA ILE A 208 -25.43 -7.58 -20.11
C ILE A 208 -24.63 -8.39 -21.12
N LYS A 209 -24.17 -7.72 -22.17
CA LYS A 209 -23.23 -8.26 -23.15
C LYS A 209 -21.80 -7.97 -22.69
N MET A 210 -21.01 -9.01 -22.49
CA MET A 210 -19.60 -8.89 -22.12
C MET A 210 -18.72 -9.61 -23.14
N ASN A 211 -17.71 -8.91 -23.67
CA ASN A 211 -16.66 -9.54 -24.44
C ASN A 211 -15.63 -10.11 -23.46
N MET A 212 -15.63 -11.43 -23.34
CA MET A 212 -14.79 -12.19 -22.41
C MET A 212 -13.71 -12.94 -23.18
N ASN A 213 -12.48 -12.78 -22.73
CA ASN A 213 -11.34 -13.51 -23.26
C ASN A 213 -10.98 -14.63 -22.28
N LEU A 214 -10.95 -15.88 -22.75
CA LEU A 214 -10.75 -17.05 -21.87
C LEU A 214 -9.39 -17.03 -21.18
N PHE A 215 -8.34 -16.57 -21.87
CA PHE A 215 -7.03 -16.38 -21.26
C PHE A 215 -7.08 -15.35 -20.15
N LYS A 216 -7.61 -14.15 -20.41
CA LYS A 216 -7.73 -13.08 -19.39
C LYS A 216 -8.46 -13.57 -18.16
N MET A 217 -9.60 -14.22 -18.35
CA MET A 217 -10.41 -14.75 -17.24
C MET A 217 -9.63 -15.79 -16.42
N SER A 218 -9.06 -16.80 -17.07
CA SER A 218 -8.38 -17.91 -16.39
C SER A 218 -7.14 -17.45 -15.62
N TRP A 219 -6.32 -16.59 -16.24
CA TRP A 219 -5.11 -16.07 -15.62
C TRP A 219 -5.44 -15.13 -14.45
N ARG A 220 -6.40 -14.20 -14.60
CA ARG A 220 -6.78 -13.27 -13.52
C ARG A 220 -7.33 -14.03 -12.30
N ILE A 221 -8.13 -15.09 -12.52
CA ILE A 221 -8.58 -15.99 -11.45
C ILE A 221 -7.38 -16.63 -10.75
N GLY A 222 -6.45 -17.20 -11.54
CA GLY A 222 -5.23 -17.82 -11.01
C GLY A 222 -4.39 -16.83 -10.18
N PHE A 223 -4.23 -15.60 -10.66
CA PHE A 223 -3.50 -14.55 -9.96
C PHE A 223 -4.14 -14.20 -8.62
N VAL A 224 -5.46 -13.93 -8.59
CA VAL A 224 -6.18 -13.60 -7.35
C VAL A 224 -6.15 -14.77 -6.37
N ALA A 225 -6.27 -16.01 -6.86
CA ALA A 225 -6.19 -17.21 -6.03
C ALA A 225 -4.81 -17.36 -5.38
N VAL A 226 -3.73 -17.22 -6.15
CA VAL A 226 -2.36 -17.26 -5.63
C VAL A 226 -2.12 -16.14 -4.62
N ALA A 227 -2.51 -14.90 -4.94
CA ALA A 227 -2.39 -13.76 -4.02
C ALA A 227 -3.15 -14.01 -2.71
N SER A 228 -4.37 -14.59 -2.79
CA SER A 228 -5.17 -14.95 -1.62
C SER A 228 -4.51 -16.03 -0.75
N VAL A 229 -3.90 -17.04 -1.37
CA VAL A 229 -3.17 -18.10 -0.67
C VAL A 229 -1.94 -17.53 0.04
N ILE A 230 -1.17 -16.67 -0.64
CA ILE A 230 -0.01 -16.01 -0.05
C ILE A 230 -0.43 -15.15 1.15
N ALA A 231 -1.51 -14.37 1.00
CA ALA A 231 -2.02 -13.52 2.08
C ALA A 231 -2.52 -14.32 3.29
N MET A 232 -3.01 -15.55 3.09
CA MET A 232 -3.36 -16.46 4.20
C MET A 232 -2.14 -17.13 4.83
N ALA A 233 -1.07 -17.37 4.04
CA ALA A 233 0.15 -18.01 4.52
C ALA A 233 1.06 -17.05 5.31
N LEU A 234 1.00 -15.75 5.02
CA LEU A 234 1.88 -14.72 5.58
C LEU A 234 1.06 -13.56 6.20
N PRO A 235 0.41 -13.75 7.36
CA PRO A 235 -0.44 -12.73 7.98
C PRO A 235 0.35 -11.67 8.79
N PHE A 236 1.58 -11.35 8.37
CA PHE A 236 2.47 -10.40 9.06
C PHE A 236 2.41 -9.03 8.37
N PHE A 237 1.33 -8.30 8.62
CA PHE A 237 1.00 -7.11 7.83
C PHE A 237 2.10 -6.03 7.86
N SER A 238 2.52 -5.56 9.05
CA SER A 238 3.54 -4.51 9.17
C SER A 238 4.89 -4.95 8.62
N ASP A 239 5.40 -6.13 8.99
CA ASP A 239 6.69 -6.61 8.46
C ASP A 239 6.68 -6.78 6.93
N MET A 240 5.54 -7.18 6.34
CA MET A 240 5.41 -7.25 4.88
C MET A 240 5.38 -5.88 4.22
N LEU A 241 4.66 -4.92 4.79
CA LEU A 241 4.67 -3.54 4.30
C LEU A 241 6.06 -2.92 4.40
N ALA A 242 6.75 -3.12 5.52
CA ALA A 242 8.11 -2.65 5.74
C ALA A 242 9.08 -3.23 4.72
N LEU A 243 8.96 -4.52 4.40
CA LEU A 243 9.77 -5.18 3.38
C LEU A 243 9.48 -4.64 1.98
N LEU A 244 8.20 -4.50 1.61
CA LEU A 244 7.81 -3.92 0.32
C LEU A 244 8.31 -2.48 0.17
N GLY A 245 8.12 -1.64 1.21
CA GLY A 245 8.64 -0.29 1.26
C GLY A 245 10.16 -0.26 1.08
N ALA A 246 10.89 -1.13 1.78
CA ALA A 246 12.34 -1.23 1.63
C ALA A 246 12.78 -1.62 0.22
N LEU A 247 12.09 -2.58 -0.41
CA LEU A 247 12.44 -3.07 -1.76
C LEU A 247 12.07 -2.09 -2.86
N GLU A 248 10.97 -1.34 -2.70
CA GLU A 248 10.41 -0.49 -3.75
C GLU A 248 10.94 0.94 -3.68
N TYR A 249 11.17 1.46 -2.47
CA TYR A 249 11.49 2.87 -2.25
C TYR A 249 12.79 3.29 -2.96
N TRP A 250 13.91 2.62 -2.69
CA TRP A 250 15.17 3.01 -3.33
C TRP A 250 15.13 2.91 -4.86
N PRO A 251 14.79 1.78 -5.50
CA PRO A 251 14.85 1.70 -6.94
C PRO A 251 13.83 2.64 -7.60
N LEU A 252 12.56 2.59 -7.18
CA LEU A 252 11.45 3.24 -7.91
C LEU A 252 11.23 4.71 -7.53
N VAL A 253 11.41 5.07 -6.25
CA VAL A 253 11.14 6.43 -5.77
C VAL A 253 12.38 7.32 -5.82
N VAL A 254 13.57 6.72 -5.63
CA VAL A 254 14.83 7.49 -5.54
C VAL A 254 15.71 7.29 -6.77
N TYR A 255 16.24 6.09 -6.99
CA TYR A 255 17.27 5.81 -7.99
C TYR A 255 16.79 6.11 -9.41
N PHE A 256 15.69 5.52 -9.85
CA PHE A 256 15.18 5.74 -11.21
C PHE A 256 14.89 7.23 -11.49
N PRO A 257 14.14 7.97 -10.66
CA PRO A 257 13.92 9.39 -10.87
C PRO A 257 15.20 10.23 -10.83
N VAL A 258 16.14 9.93 -9.94
CA VAL A 258 17.44 10.64 -9.85
C VAL A 258 18.26 10.44 -11.12
N GLU A 259 18.40 9.20 -11.60
CA GLU A 259 19.14 8.91 -12.83
C GLU A 259 18.45 9.49 -14.07
N MET A 260 17.10 9.44 -14.13
CA MET A 260 16.33 10.13 -15.17
C MET A 260 16.59 11.64 -15.14
N HIS A 261 16.60 12.27 -13.97
CA HIS A 261 16.87 13.70 -13.82
C HIS A 261 18.29 14.08 -14.25
N ILE A 262 19.29 13.25 -13.92
CA ILE A 262 20.69 13.43 -14.35
C ILE A 262 20.79 13.33 -15.88
N ALA A 263 20.17 12.30 -16.47
CA ALA A 263 20.20 12.05 -17.91
C ALA A 263 19.49 13.16 -18.71
N GLN A 264 18.28 13.56 -18.28
CA GLN A 264 17.48 14.59 -18.96
C GLN A 264 18.13 15.97 -18.89
N ASN A 265 18.71 16.34 -17.74
CA ASN A 265 19.38 17.62 -17.57
C ASN A 265 20.86 17.62 -17.96
N LYS A 266 21.38 16.49 -18.49
CA LYS A 266 22.78 16.30 -18.89
C LYS A 266 23.77 16.76 -17.82
N ILE A 267 23.50 16.41 -16.56
CA ILE A 267 24.33 16.85 -15.44
C ILE A 267 25.69 16.15 -15.53
N ALA A 268 26.77 16.94 -15.66
CA ALA A 268 28.11 16.40 -15.80
C ALA A 268 28.56 15.64 -14.53
N LYS A 269 29.17 14.47 -14.73
CA LYS A 269 29.75 13.65 -13.67
C LYS A 269 30.82 14.44 -12.91
N GLY A 270 30.87 14.28 -11.59
CA GLY A 270 31.82 14.99 -10.72
C GLY A 270 31.43 16.43 -10.35
N THR A 271 30.35 16.99 -10.91
CA THR A 271 29.82 18.28 -10.44
C THR A 271 29.26 18.16 -9.02
N LYS A 272 29.24 19.26 -8.26
CA LYS A 272 28.64 19.29 -6.91
C LYS A 272 27.19 18.78 -6.89
N ARG A 273 26.41 19.14 -7.91
CA ARG A 273 25.02 18.70 -8.07
C ARG A 273 24.92 17.19 -8.32
N TRP A 274 25.78 16.65 -9.19
CA TRP A 274 25.84 15.21 -9.43
C TRP A 274 26.24 14.44 -8.17
N MET A 275 27.27 14.89 -7.45
CA MET A 275 27.70 14.27 -6.20
C MET A 275 26.61 14.29 -5.13
N ALA A 276 25.87 15.41 -4.99
CA ALA A 276 24.76 15.51 -4.05
C ALA A 276 23.63 14.52 -4.38
N LEU A 277 23.27 14.38 -5.66
CA LEU A 277 22.24 13.43 -6.11
C LEU A 277 22.67 11.97 -5.89
N GLN A 278 23.94 11.64 -6.17
CA GLN A 278 24.47 10.30 -5.91
C GLN A 278 24.55 10.00 -4.41
N LEU A 279 24.97 10.96 -3.59
CA LEU A 279 24.99 10.82 -2.14
C LEU A 279 23.59 10.59 -1.57
N LEU A 280 22.58 11.33 -2.06
CA LEU A 280 21.18 11.12 -1.69
C LEU A 280 20.72 9.69 -2.04
N SER A 281 20.99 9.24 -3.27
CA SER A 281 20.63 7.89 -3.73
C SER A 281 21.31 6.81 -2.90
N MET A 282 22.61 6.92 -2.64
CA MET A 282 23.37 5.97 -1.82
C MET A 282 22.89 5.95 -0.36
N THR A 283 22.55 7.10 0.21
CA THR A 283 22.00 7.18 1.57
C THR A 283 20.65 6.46 1.64
N CYS A 284 19.77 6.70 0.68
CA CYS A 284 18.47 6.02 0.60
C CYS A 284 18.62 4.50 0.36
N LEU A 285 19.64 4.08 -0.39
CA LEU A 285 19.96 2.65 -0.56
C LEU A 285 20.32 2.00 0.77
N LEU A 286 21.23 2.62 1.53
CA LEU A 286 21.66 2.10 2.83
C LEU A 286 20.50 2.02 3.82
N ILE A 287 19.65 3.06 3.86
CA ILE A 287 18.43 3.06 4.67
C ILE A 287 17.51 1.92 4.24
N SER A 288 17.29 1.74 2.94
CA SER A 288 16.42 0.68 2.40
C SER A 288 16.95 -0.72 2.75
N ILE A 289 18.27 -0.94 2.70
CA ILE A 289 18.89 -2.20 3.15
C ILE A 289 18.65 -2.43 4.65
N ALA A 290 18.80 -1.39 5.47
CA ALA A 290 18.54 -1.49 6.90
C ALA A 290 17.05 -1.80 7.19
N CYS A 291 16.12 -1.12 6.51
CA CYS A 291 14.69 -1.39 6.59
C CYS A 291 14.36 -2.84 6.20
N ALA A 292 14.94 -3.34 5.11
CA ALA A 292 14.75 -4.73 4.67
C ALA A 292 15.26 -5.73 5.73
N ALA A 293 16.42 -5.47 6.35
CA ALA A 293 16.94 -6.31 7.42
C ALA A 293 16.01 -6.31 8.66
N GLY A 294 15.47 -5.15 9.06
CA GLY A 294 14.49 -5.04 10.14
C GLY A 294 13.20 -5.82 9.85
N ALA A 295 12.64 -5.64 8.66
CA ALA A 295 11.44 -6.34 8.22
C ALA A 295 11.63 -7.86 8.14
N LEU A 296 12.77 -8.33 7.61
CA LEU A 296 13.11 -9.76 7.56
C LEU A 296 13.28 -10.35 8.96
N GLN A 297 13.85 -9.59 9.90
CA GLN A 297 13.98 -10.04 11.28
C GLN A 297 12.61 -10.17 11.97
N GLY A 298 11.70 -9.21 11.75
CA GLY A 298 10.32 -9.29 12.22
C GLY A 298 9.58 -10.48 11.64
N LEU A 299 9.65 -10.65 10.31
CA LEU A 299 9.07 -11.79 9.60
C LEU A 299 9.62 -13.14 10.10
N ASN A 300 10.93 -13.25 10.32
CA ASN A 300 11.56 -14.46 10.83
C ASN A 300 11.01 -14.83 12.22
N LYS A 301 10.88 -13.86 13.13
CA LYS A 301 10.24 -14.07 14.43
C LYS A 301 8.77 -14.50 14.29
N GLY A 302 8.04 -13.83 13.39
CA GLY A 302 6.64 -14.15 13.09
C GLY A 302 6.47 -15.58 12.60
N LEU A 303 7.27 -16.00 11.62
CA LEU A 303 7.23 -17.34 11.02
C LEU A 303 7.53 -18.46 12.01
N HIS A 304 8.43 -18.24 12.98
CA HIS A 304 8.69 -19.23 14.03
C HIS A 304 7.51 -19.40 14.99
N SER A 305 6.65 -18.40 15.12
CA SER A 305 5.49 -18.42 16.02
C SER A 305 4.19 -18.87 15.34
N PHE A 306 4.09 -18.71 14.02
CA PHE A 306 2.88 -18.92 13.26
C PHE A 306 2.83 -20.32 12.64
N GLN A 307 1.71 -21.02 12.79
CA GLN A 307 1.42 -22.26 12.06
C GLN A 307 0.40 -21.97 10.97
N PRO A 308 0.81 -21.98 9.68
CA PRO A 308 -0.09 -21.69 8.57
C PRO A 308 -1.33 -22.58 8.59
N PHE A 309 -2.50 -21.98 8.34
CA PHE A 309 -3.78 -22.66 8.15
C PHE A 309 -4.32 -23.42 9.37
N LYS A 310 -3.79 -23.18 10.58
CA LYS A 310 -4.44 -23.62 11.83
C LYS A 310 -5.29 -22.50 12.42
N THR A 311 -6.56 -22.76 12.62
CA THR A 311 -7.44 -21.93 13.46
C THR A 311 -7.09 -22.21 14.93
N LYS A 312 -6.95 -21.16 15.75
CA LYS A 312 -7.02 -21.32 17.20
C LYS A 312 -8.48 -21.64 17.52
N ASP A 313 -8.71 -22.83 18.08
CA ASP A 313 -10.01 -23.25 18.60
C ASP A 313 -10.49 -22.34 19.75
#